data_AF-A0A5P3AFK6-F1
#
_entry.id   AF-A0A5P3AFK6-F1
#
_cell.length_a   1.000
_cell.length_b   1.000
_cell.length_c   1.000
_cell.angle_alpha   90.00
_cell.angle_beta   90.00
_cell.angle_gamma   90.00
#
_symmetry.space_group_name_H-M   'P 1'
#
loop_
_entity.id
_entity.type
_entity.pdbx_description
1 polymer ?
#
loop_
_entity_poly.entity_id
_entity_poly.type
_entity_poly.pdbx_seq_one_letter_code
_entity_poly.pdbx_strand_id
1 'polypeptide(L)'
;MRPLRLIVPLALALTCSAAAAGSTVKLGPSPVLGGGEYSTGGGVTVAVELRNWAGKTGLCGVWAESERLTAYVRHKGNVVLRKGSIALGNEVLTHNLNFLEQVAPSQSYAGAPAGCVRLSRDWRAGDANRRLEVRIPRQELHFDRNGTKGGGLRVTFRDKGNPNPALTSGSLIPKKWTSFGSLSGKIE
;
A
#
# COMPACT_ATOMS: atom_id res chain seq x y z
N MET A 1 23.30 -68.38 18.35
CA MET A 1 21.99 -67.83 17.92
C MET A 1 21.73 -66.51 18.63
N ARG A 2 21.18 -65.54 17.88
CA ARG A 2 20.72 -64.15 18.23
C ARG A 2 21.73 -62.99 18.13
N PRO A 3 21.61 -62.14 17.07
CA PRO A 3 22.32 -60.87 16.98
C PRO A 3 21.57 -59.73 17.68
N LEU A 4 22.30 -58.92 18.44
CA LEU A 4 21.80 -57.72 19.13
C LEU A 4 21.65 -56.57 18.10
N ARG A 5 20.41 -56.13 17.85
CA ARG A 5 20.11 -55.01 16.94
C ARG A 5 20.25 -53.69 17.69
N LEU A 6 21.23 -52.87 17.30
CA LEU A 6 21.28 -51.44 17.66
C LEU A 6 20.20 -50.68 16.88
N ILE A 7 19.31 -50.01 17.60
CA ILE A 7 18.34 -49.07 17.05
C ILE A 7 18.86 -47.66 17.34
N VAL A 8 19.27 -46.95 16.29
CA VAL A 8 19.66 -45.53 16.33
C VAL A 8 18.40 -44.70 16.07
N PRO A 9 17.96 -43.80 16.97
CA PRO A 9 16.83 -42.94 16.69
C PRO A 9 17.29 -41.78 15.79
N LEU A 10 16.70 -41.72 14.60
CA LEU A 10 16.86 -40.62 13.65
C LEU A 10 16.03 -39.42 14.14
N ALA A 11 16.69 -38.44 14.76
CA ALA A 11 16.05 -37.21 15.21
C ALA A 11 15.74 -36.30 14.00
N LEU A 12 14.46 -36.20 13.62
CA LEU A 12 13.99 -35.22 12.64
C LEU A 12 14.00 -33.82 13.27
N ALA A 13 14.97 -32.99 12.88
CA ALA A 13 14.97 -31.57 13.20
C ALA A 13 13.92 -30.85 12.34
N LEU A 14 12.77 -30.51 12.94
CA LEU A 14 11.83 -29.54 12.36
C LEU A 14 12.46 -28.15 12.42
N THR A 15 13.05 -27.69 11.33
CA THR A 15 13.41 -26.28 11.19
C THR A 15 12.14 -25.49 10.90
N CYS A 16 11.57 -24.87 11.93
CA CYS A 16 10.50 -23.90 11.78
C CYS A 16 11.08 -22.66 11.08
N SER A 17 10.82 -22.51 9.78
CA SER A 17 11.13 -21.29 9.04
C SER A 17 10.20 -20.19 9.51
N ALA A 18 10.59 -19.44 10.54
CA ALA A 18 9.93 -18.21 10.91
C ALA A 18 9.99 -17.25 9.71
N ALA A 19 8.83 -16.95 9.12
CA ALA A 19 8.70 -15.88 8.15
C ALA A 19 9.17 -14.58 8.82
N ALA A 20 10.22 -13.96 8.29
CA ALA A 20 10.78 -12.74 8.87
C ALA A 20 9.71 -11.64 8.89
N ALA A 21 9.33 -11.22 10.09
CA ALA A 21 8.49 -10.05 10.30
C ALA A 21 9.15 -8.83 9.63
N GLY A 22 8.38 -8.09 8.84
CA GLY A 22 8.87 -6.89 8.15
C GLY A 22 9.39 -5.87 9.15
N SER A 23 10.63 -5.41 8.96
CA SER A 23 11.17 -4.32 9.76
C SER A 23 10.51 -3.00 9.35
N THR A 24 9.90 -2.30 10.30
CA THR A 24 9.46 -0.91 10.11
C THR A 24 10.68 -0.01 9.97
N VAL A 25 10.78 0.75 8.89
CA VAL A 25 11.89 1.70 8.69
C VAL A 25 11.35 3.04 8.23
N LYS A 26 12.06 4.12 8.57
CA LYS A 26 11.72 5.44 8.07
C LYS A 26 12.02 5.55 6.58
N LEU A 27 11.13 6.19 5.84
CA LEU A 27 11.41 6.63 4.47
C LEU A 27 12.48 7.73 4.48
N GLY A 28 13.28 7.77 3.42
CA GLY A 28 14.27 8.80 3.17
C GLY A 28 13.65 10.19 2.91
N PRO A 29 14.48 11.18 2.57
CA PRO A 29 14.04 12.57 2.43
C PRO A 29 13.15 12.81 1.20
N SER A 30 13.20 11.93 0.20
CA SER A 30 12.52 12.12 -1.09
C SER A 30 11.95 10.80 -1.62
N PRO A 31 10.94 10.20 -0.94
CA PRO A 31 10.30 9.00 -1.47
C PRO A 31 9.59 9.32 -2.79
N VAL A 32 9.57 8.36 -3.70
CA VAL A 32 8.83 8.48 -4.96
C VAL A 32 7.34 8.40 -4.67
N LEU A 33 6.60 9.38 -5.18
CA LEU A 33 5.16 9.44 -5.03
C LEU A 33 4.45 9.04 -6.32
N GLY A 34 3.28 8.44 -6.17
CA GLY A 34 2.30 8.29 -7.22
C GLY A 34 0.93 7.97 -6.64
N GLY A 35 -0.06 7.77 -7.50
CA GLY A 35 -1.42 7.57 -7.00
C GLY A 35 -2.49 7.77 -8.05
N GLY A 36 -3.69 8.08 -7.57
CA GLY A 36 -4.79 8.50 -8.43
C GLY A 36 -5.96 9.07 -7.65
N GLU A 37 -6.94 9.55 -8.40
CA GLU A 37 -8.11 10.25 -7.88
C GLU A 37 -9.40 9.51 -8.21
N TYR A 38 -10.38 9.60 -7.32
CA TYR A 38 -11.73 9.13 -7.58
C TYR A 38 -12.55 10.20 -8.31
N SER A 39 -13.45 9.79 -9.20
CA SER A 39 -14.37 10.70 -9.89
C SER A 39 -15.31 11.44 -8.93
N THR A 40 -15.50 10.93 -7.72
CA THR A 40 -16.30 11.54 -6.65
C THR A 40 -15.49 12.47 -5.73
N GLY A 41 -14.22 12.73 -6.02
CA GLY A 41 -13.31 13.54 -5.19
C GLY A 41 -12.46 12.71 -4.24
N GLY A 42 -11.36 13.32 -3.76
CA GLY A 42 -10.28 12.67 -3.02
C GLY A 42 -9.49 11.63 -3.84
N GLY A 43 -8.49 11.03 -3.21
CA GLY A 43 -7.58 10.11 -3.88
C GLY A 43 -6.74 9.26 -2.95
N VAL A 44 -5.85 8.48 -3.57
CA VAL A 44 -4.91 7.57 -2.90
C VAL A 44 -3.50 7.94 -3.33
N THR A 45 -2.63 8.21 -2.37
CA THR A 45 -1.19 8.43 -2.58
C THR A 45 -0.43 7.20 -2.13
N VAL A 46 0.59 6.81 -2.87
CA VAL A 46 1.59 5.80 -2.51
C VAL A 46 2.94 6.49 -2.46
N ALA A 47 3.68 6.29 -1.38
CA ALA A 47 5.05 6.78 -1.22
C ALA A 47 5.98 5.58 -1.04
N VAL A 48 6.96 5.44 -1.92
CA VAL A 48 7.87 4.28 -1.94
C VAL A 48 9.31 4.69 -2.18
N GLU A 49 10.21 3.83 -1.71
CA GLU A 49 11.62 3.91 -2.05
C GLU A 49 12.25 2.51 -2.13
N LEU A 50 13.37 2.43 -2.86
CA LEU A 50 14.18 1.23 -2.92
C LEU A 50 15.41 1.37 -2.03
N ARG A 51 15.86 0.23 -1.50
CA ARG A 51 17.10 0.14 -0.73
C ARG A 51 17.77 -1.21 -0.93
N ASN A 52 19.09 -1.23 -0.73
CA ASN A 52 19.82 -2.47 -0.62
C ASN A 52 19.51 -3.13 0.72
N TRP A 53 18.91 -4.31 0.68
CA TRP A 53 18.64 -5.13 1.85
C TRP A 53 19.42 -6.44 1.74
N ALA A 54 20.64 -6.42 2.30
CA ALA A 54 21.55 -7.58 2.30
C ALA A 54 21.77 -8.18 0.90
N GLY A 55 22.06 -7.32 -0.08
CA GLY A 55 22.28 -7.70 -1.49
C GLY A 55 21.01 -7.89 -2.31
N LYS A 56 19.82 -7.79 -1.70
CA LYS A 56 18.52 -7.86 -2.38
C LYS A 56 17.89 -6.48 -2.53
N THR A 57 16.99 -6.32 -3.49
CA THR A 57 16.16 -5.13 -3.58
C THR A 57 15.08 -5.15 -2.49
N GLY A 58 15.20 -4.25 -1.53
CA GLY A 58 14.13 -3.93 -0.58
C GLY A 58 13.24 -2.82 -1.14
N LEU A 59 11.92 -2.99 -1.04
CA LEU A 59 10.93 -1.98 -1.36
C LEU A 59 10.22 -1.59 -0.07
N CYS A 60 10.36 -0.32 0.32
CA CYS A 60 9.72 0.23 1.50
C CYS A 60 8.71 1.28 1.09
N GLY A 61 7.59 1.35 1.79
CA GLY A 61 6.61 2.37 1.50
C GLY A 61 5.40 2.37 2.40
N VAL A 62 4.57 3.36 2.13
CA VAL A 62 3.27 3.56 2.75
C VAL A 62 2.27 3.98 1.68
N TRP A 63 1.00 3.94 2.03
CA TRP A 63 -0.04 4.58 1.26
C TRP A 63 -0.95 5.40 2.15
N ALA A 64 -1.62 6.38 1.58
CA ALA A 64 -2.56 7.25 2.26
C ALA A 64 -3.81 7.44 1.43
N GLU A 65 -4.90 7.74 2.12
CA GLU A 65 -6.21 7.97 1.53
C GLU A 65 -6.73 9.32 2.00
N SER A 66 -7.28 10.14 1.09
CA SER A 66 -7.83 11.44 1.46
C SER A 66 -8.77 11.34 2.66
N GLU A 67 -8.62 12.27 3.63
CA GLU A 67 -9.50 12.34 4.80
C GLU A 67 -10.97 12.55 4.39
N ARG A 68 -11.16 13.24 3.26
CA ARG A 68 -12.45 13.61 2.72
C ARG A 68 -12.77 12.83 1.45
N LEU A 69 -13.20 11.59 1.67
CA LEU A 69 -13.80 10.74 0.67
C LEU A 69 -15.31 10.62 0.88
N THR A 70 -16.02 10.31 -0.20
CA THR A 70 -17.42 9.90 -0.10
C THR A 70 -17.52 8.57 0.65
N ALA A 71 -18.65 8.32 1.31
CA ALA A 71 -18.87 7.08 2.07
C ALA A 71 -18.69 5.79 1.23
N TYR A 72 -18.86 5.88 -0.09
CA TYR A 72 -18.72 4.74 -1.00
C TYR A 72 -17.27 4.26 -1.15
N VAL A 73 -16.31 5.19 -1.20
CA VAL A 73 -14.89 4.87 -1.47
C VAL A 73 -14.01 4.95 -0.24
N ARG A 74 -14.48 5.55 0.85
CA ARG A 74 -13.75 5.58 2.12
C ARG A 74 -13.39 4.16 2.57
N HIS A 75 -12.14 3.94 2.98
CA HIS A 75 -11.60 2.63 3.37
C HIS A 75 -11.59 1.59 2.23
N LYS A 76 -11.68 2.03 0.97
CA LYS A 76 -11.60 1.15 -0.21
C LYS A 76 -10.31 1.33 -1.01
N GLY A 77 -9.35 2.13 -0.53
CA GLY A 77 -8.04 2.27 -1.18
C GLY A 77 -7.34 0.94 -1.48
N ASN A 78 -7.48 -0.07 -0.61
CA ASN A 78 -6.96 -1.42 -0.83
C ASN A 78 -7.55 -2.12 -2.09
N VAL A 79 -8.72 -1.70 -2.56
CA VAL A 79 -9.33 -2.24 -3.80
C VAL A 79 -8.54 -1.77 -5.01
N VAL A 80 -8.17 -0.48 -5.05
CA VAL A 80 -7.41 0.07 -6.18
C VAL A 80 -5.95 -0.34 -6.13
N LEU A 81 -5.35 -0.37 -4.93
CA LEU A 81 -3.98 -0.79 -4.69
C LEU A 81 -3.71 -2.25 -5.05
N ARG A 82 -4.72 -3.12 -4.93
CA ARG A 82 -4.61 -4.53 -5.34
C ARG A 82 -4.21 -4.71 -6.81
N LYS A 83 -4.59 -3.78 -7.69
CA LYS A 83 -4.18 -3.81 -9.11
C LYS A 83 -3.00 -2.90 -9.43
N GLY A 84 -2.43 -2.24 -8.41
CA GLY A 84 -1.24 -1.41 -8.56
C GLY A 84 0.02 -2.25 -8.74
N SER A 85 1.07 -1.59 -9.24
CA SER A 85 2.40 -2.17 -9.41
C SER A 85 3.48 -1.11 -9.19
N ILE A 86 4.66 -1.55 -8.78
CA ILE A 86 5.87 -0.71 -8.73
C ILE A 86 6.82 -1.18 -9.83
N ALA A 87 7.36 -0.24 -10.61
CA ALA A 87 8.31 -0.51 -11.68
C ALA A 87 9.61 0.26 -11.51
N LEU A 88 10.72 -0.32 -11.96
CA LEU A 88 12.04 0.30 -12.03
C LEU A 88 12.46 0.39 -13.51
N GLY A 89 12.21 1.54 -14.14
CA GLY A 89 12.26 1.69 -15.59
C GLY A 89 11.22 0.79 -16.28
N ASN A 90 11.69 -0.18 -17.07
CA ASN A 90 10.83 -1.10 -17.82
C ASN A 90 10.53 -2.42 -17.08
N GLU A 91 11.09 -2.60 -15.88
CA GLU A 91 10.98 -3.84 -15.09
C GLU A 91 9.92 -3.64 -14.00
N VAL A 92 8.89 -4.49 -13.97
CA VAL A 92 7.94 -4.50 -12.86
C VAL A 92 8.54 -5.28 -11.69
N LEU A 93 8.68 -4.60 -10.55
CA LEU A 93 9.26 -5.17 -9.33
C LEU A 93 8.24 -5.98 -8.52
N THR A 94 7.01 -5.48 -8.44
CA THR A 94 5.92 -6.14 -7.71
C THR A 94 4.55 -5.67 -8.20
N HIS A 95 3.57 -6.53 -8.00
CA HIS A 95 2.14 -6.25 -8.17
C HIS A 95 1.45 -6.29 -6.80
N ASN A 96 0.23 -5.78 -6.73
CA ASN A 96 -0.59 -5.77 -5.52
C ASN A 96 0.09 -5.03 -4.36
N LEU A 97 -0.25 -3.76 -4.21
CA LEU A 97 0.39 -2.86 -3.25
C LEU A 97 -0.21 -2.94 -1.84
N ASN A 98 -1.05 -3.94 -1.55
CA ASN A 98 -1.71 -4.08 -0.25
C ASN A 98 -0.79 -4.51 0.89
N PHE A 99 0.48 -4.82 0.60
CA PHE A 99 1.49 -5.04 1.64
C PHE A 99 1.98 -3.71 2.26
N LEU A 100 1.67 -2.57 1.63
CA LEU A 100 2.03 -1.26 2.16
C LEU A 100 1.12 -0.90 3.33
N GLU A 101 1.71 -0.28 4.34
CA GLU A 101 0.97 0.20 5.51
C GLU A 101 0.21 1.49 5.18
N GLN A 102 -1.01 1.60 5.71
CA GLN A 102 -1.80 2.82 5.58
C GLN A 102 -1.36 3.85 6.62
N VAL A 103 -1.12 5.08 6.18
CA VAL A 103 -0.83 6.24 7.04
C VAL A 103 -1.80 7.39 6.75
N ALA A 104 -1.80 8.39 7.63
CA ALA A 104 -2.56 9.62 7.39
C ALA A 104 -1.98 10.39 6.18
N PRO A 105 -2.81 11.08 5.38
CA PRO A 105 -2.34 11.99 4.34
C PRO A 105 -1.41 13.06 4.90
N SER A 106 -0.31 13.31 4.22
CA SER A 106 0.67 14.30 4.63
C SER A 106 1.16 15.15 3.46
N GLN A 107 1.64 16.36 3.76
CA GLN A 107 2.37 17.20 2.80
C GLN A 107 3.67 16.53 2.34
N SER A 108 4.30 15.77 3.24
CA SER A 108 5.52 15.00 2.97
C SER A 108 5.47 13.65 3.68
N TYR A 109 5.92 12.61 2.98
CA TYR A 109 6.10 11.27 3.55
C TYR A 109 7.56 11.00 3.96
N ALA A 110 8.44 12.01 3.88
CA ALA A 110 9.80 11.90 4.38
C ALA A 110 9.80 11.52 5.86
N GLY A 111 10.59 10.51 6.23
CA GLY A 111 10.68 10.03 7.61
C GLY A 111 9.47 9.23 8.10
N ALA A 112 8.44 9.02 7.28
CA ALA A 112 7.28 8.23 7.67
C ALA A 112 7.68 6.78 8.00
N PRO A 113 7.11 6.16 9.05
CA PRO A 113 7.33 4.75 9.33
C PRO A 113 6.71 3.93 8.20
N ALA A 114 7.52 3.10 7.55
CA ALA A 114 7.12 2.31 6.40
C ALA A 114 7.40 0.83 6.62
N GLY A 115 6.45 0.01 6.18
CA GLY A 115 6.65 -1.41 5.97
C GLY A 115 7.62 -1.64 4.80
N CYS A 116 8.49 -2.63 4.95
CA CYS A 116 9.48 -3.00 3.94
C CYS A 116 9.31 -4.46 3.54
N VAL A 117 9.33 -4.72 2.23
CA VAL A 117 9.36 -6.08 1.68
C VAL A 117 10.67 -6.31 0.94
N ARG A 118 11.25 -7.50 1.14
CA ARG A 118 12.42 -7.95 0.39
C ARG A 118 11.96 -8.66 -0.87
N LEU A 119 12.35 -8.14 -2.02
CA LEU A 119 12.07 -8.75 -3.31
C LEU A 119 13.08 -9.87 -3.59
N SER A 120 12.73 -10.80 -4.48
CA SER A 120 13.61 -11.90 -4.90
C SER A 120 14.82 -11.40 -5.71
N ARG A 121 14.65 -10.28 -6.42
CA ARG A 121 15.63 -9.60 -7.27
C ARG A 121 16.85 -9.11 -6.49
N ASP A 122 18.04 -9.37 -7.03
CA ASP A 122 19.29 -8.83 -6.50
C ASP A 122 19.38 -7.32 -6.68
N TRP A 123 19.97 -6.65 -5.69
CA TRP A 123 20.36 -5.25 -5.80
C TRP A 123 21.51 -5.08 -6.79
N ARG A 124 21.40 -4.13 -7.72
CA ARG A 124 22.45 -3.82 -8.68
C ARG A 124 22.99 -2.41 -8.44
N ALA A 125 24.27 -2.22 -8.73
CA ALA A 125 24.87 -0.90 -8.76
C ALA A 125 24.06 0.01 -9.72
N GLY A 126 23.72 1.21 -9.26
CA GLY A 126 22.91 2.16 -10.03
C GLY A 126 21.40 2.00 -9.90
N ASP A 127 20.86 0.96 -9.23
CA ASP A 127 19.41 0.83 -9.04
C ASP A 127 18.79 2.03 -8.30
N ALA A 128 19.53 2.65 -7.38
CA ALA A 128 19.12 3.87 -6.68
C ALA A 128 18.89 5.07 -7.61
N ASN A 129 19.54 5.09 -8.79
CA ASN A 129 19.44 6.18 -9.76
C ASN A 129 18.46 5.86 -10.89
N ARG A 130 17.91 4.65 -10.93
CA ARG A 130 16.91 4.26 -11.94
C ARG A 130 15.56 4.85 -11.55
N ARG A 131 14.77 5.20 -12.57
CA ARG A 131 13.43 5.75 -12.39
C ARG A 131 12.50 4.71 -11.76
N LEU A 132 12.18 4.91 -10.49
CA LEU A 132 11.14 4.17 -9.79
C LEU A 132 9.78 4.81 -10.11
N GLU A 133 8.76 3.99 -10.35
CA GLU A 133 7.43 4.46 -10.70
C GLU A 133 6.37 3.65 -9.96
N VAL A 134 5.41 4.35 -9.37
CA VAL A 134 4.14 3.77 -8.91
C VAL A 134 3.15 3.82 -10.06
N ARG A 135 2.57 2.68 -10.42
CA ARG A 135 1.55 2.59 -11.48
C ARG A 135 0.28 1.99 -10.90
N ILE A 136 -0.81 2.75 -10.90
CA ILE A 136 -2.15 2.26 -10.54
C ILE A 136 -3.06 2.43 -11.75
N PRO A 137 -3.53 1.34 -12.38
CA PRO A 137 -4.33 1.45 -13.60
C PRO A 137 -5.68 2.12 -13.33
N ARG A 138 -6.30 2.66 -14.37
CA ARG A 138 -7.70 3.14 -14.31
C ARG A 138 -8.63 1.99 -13.95
N GLN A 139 -9.62 2.26 -13.09
CA GLN A 139 -10.59 1.26 -12.63
C GLN A 139 -11.99 1.86 -12.54
N GLU A 140 -13.00 1.05 -12.84
CA GLU A 140 -14.38 1.34 -12.48
C GLU A 140 -14.74 0.52 -11.23
N LEU A 141 -15.26 1.23 -10.22
CA LEU A 141 -15.79 0.67 -8.99
C LEU A 141 -17.31 0.74 -9.06
N HIS A 142 -17.96 -0.42 -8.95
CA HIS A 142 -19.42 -0.54 -8.95
C HIS A 142 -19.89 -0.80 -7.53
N PHE A 143 -20.81 0.04 -7.05
CA PHE A 143 -21.43 -0.08 -5.74
C PHE A 143 -22.92 -0.31 -5.93
N ASP A 144 -23.36 -1.55 -5.72
CA ASP A 144 -24.77 -1.91 -5.82
C ASP A 144 -25.55 -1.39 -4.62
N ARG A 145 -26.77 -0.91 -4.88
CA ARG A 145 -27.75 -0.61 -3.84
C ARG A 145 -28.58 -1.88 -3.64
N ASN A 146 -28.53 -2.47 -2.44
CA ASN A 146 -29.24 -3.70 -2.03
C ASN A 146 -30.26 -4.25 -3.07
N GLY A 147 -29.82 -5.22 -3.87
CA GLY A 147 -30.69 -6.11 -4.63
C GLY A 147 -31.40 -5.56 -5.87
N THR A 148 -31.31 -4.27 -6.22
CA THR A 148 -31.97 -3.73 -7.42
C THR A 148 -31.00 -3.64 -8.60
N LYS A 149 -31.19 -4.52 -9.60
CA LYS A 149 -30.49 -4.44 -10.89
C LYS A 149 -30.80 -3.09 -11.55
N GLY A 150 -29.81 -2.20 -11.62
CA GLY A 150 -29.87 -0.96 -12.41
C GLY A 150 -29.67 0.36 -11.66
N GLY A 151 -29.45 0.35 -10.33
CA GLY A 151 -29.36 1.58 -9.51
C GLY A 151 -28.02 1.84 -8.81
N GLY A 152 -26.94 1.15 -9.19
CA GLY A 152 -25.64 1.25 -8.52
C GLY A 152 -24.84 2.51 -8.86
N LEU A 153 -24.02 2.99 -7.91
CA LEU A 153 -23.08 4.08 -8.15
C LEU A 153 -21.84 3.55 -8.87
N ARG A 154 -21.46 4.20 -9.98
CA ARG A 154 -20.18 3.98 -10.67
C ARG A 154 -19.19 5.06 -10.28
N VAL A 155 -18.04 4.66 -9.73
CA VAL A 155 -16.93 5.55 -9.43
C VAL A 155 -15.71 5.15 -10.25
N THR A 156 -15.08 6.11 -10.92
CA THR A 156 -13.86 5.86 -11.69
C THR A 156 -12.65 6.30 -10.87
N PHE A 157 -11.66 5.42 -10.72
CA PHE A 157 -10.33 5.76 -10.23
C PHE A 157 -9.38 5.96 -11.42
N ARG A 158 -8.58 7.02 -11.41
CA ARG A 158 -7.58 7.27 -12.45
C ARG A 158 -6.41 8.08 -11.94
N ASP A 159 -5.22 7.77 -12.43
CA ASP A 159 -4.08 8.67 -12.35
C ASP A 159 -4.34 9.91 -13.24
N LYS A 160 -4.09 11.10 -12.69
CA LYS A 160 -4.17 12.40 -13.39
C LYS A 160 -2.82 13.12 -13.46
N GLY A 161 -1.72 12.47 -13.09
CA GLY A 161 -0.40 13.06 -13.00
C GLY A 161 -0.16 13.87 -11.72
N ASN A 162 -1.10 13.82 -10.77
CA ASN A 162 -0.95 14.44 -9.46
C ASN A 162 -0.14 13.50 -8.54
N PRO A 163 1.04 13.91 -8.04
CA PRO A 163 1.89 13.01 -7.26
C PRO A 163 1.36 12.73 -5.85
N ASN A 164 0.55 13.60 -5.26
CA ASN A 164 0.02 13.42 -3.89
C ASN A 164 -1.51 13.64 -3.79
N PRO A 165 -2.31 12.84 -4.50
CA PRO A 165 -3.75 13.04 -4.60
C PRO A 165 -4.49 12.82 -3.26
N ALA A 166 -3.95 12.03 -2.33
CA ALA A 166 -4.53 11.90 -0.99
C ALA A 166 -4.65 13.25 -0.28
N LEU A 167 -3.71 14.17 -0.49
CA LEU A 167 -3.76 15.51 0.09
C LEU A 167 -4.45 16.54 -0.82
N THR A 168 -4.19 16.48 -2.13
CA THR A 168 -4.50 17.58 -3.05
C THR A 168 -5.77 17.37 -3.87
N SER A 169 -6.25 16.13 -4.03
CA SER A 169 -7.51 15.88 -4.74
C SER A 169 -8.65 16.40 -3.87
N GLY A 170 -9.23 17.53 -4.31
CA GLY A 170 -10.28 18.23 -3.57
C GLY A 170 -11.43 17.31 -3.15
N SER A 171 -11.96 17.58 -1.97
CA SER A 171 -13.22 16.99 -1.53
C SER A 171 -14.36 17.64 -2.28
N LEU A 172 -15.18 16.87 -2.99
CA LEU A 172 -16.47 17.36 -3.50
C LEU A 172 -17.51 17.51 -2.38
N ILE A 173 -17.18 17.10 -1.16
CA ILE A 173 -18.04 17.25 0.02
C ILE A 173 -17.53 18.45 0.86
N PRO A 174 -18.40 19.42 1.22
CA PRO A 174 -18.04 20.52 2.11
C PRO A 174 -17.49 20.01 3.44
N LYS A 175 -16.43 20.65 3.98
CA LYS A 175 -15.81 20.25 5.27
C LYS A 175 -16.84 20.02 6.39
N LYS A 176 -17.88 20.86 6.44
CA LYS A 176 -19.00 20.83 7.41
C LYS A 176 -19.82 19.53 7.43
N TRP A 177 -19.80 18.74 6.35
CA TRP A 177 -20.53 17.47 6.26
C TRP A 177 -19.67 16.25 6.62
N THR A 178 -18.38 16.46 6.90
CA THR A 178 -17.42 15.38 7.22
C THR A 178 -16.81 15.48 8.61
N SER A 179 -17.03 16.58 9.33
CA SER A 179 -16.67 16.71 10.75
C SER A 179 -17.83 16.23 11.62
N PHE A 180 -17.95 14.92 11.82
CA PHE A 180 -18.69 14.44 12.98
C PHE A 180 -17.77 14.67 14.18
N GLY A 181 -17.96 15.82 14.85
CA GLY A 181 -17.34 16.06 16.14
C GLY A 181 -17.64 14.87 17.04
N SER A 182 -16.60 14.39 17.72
CA SER A 182 -16.76 13.56 18.91
C SER A 182 -17.80 14.23 19.81
N LEU A 183 -19.01 13.69 19.81
CA LEU A 183 -20.00 13.93 20.86
C LEU A 183 -19.52 13.13 22.08
N SER A 184 -18.36 13.51 22.62
CA SER A 184 -18.05 13.24 24.02
C SER A 184 -18.90 14.22 24.81
N GLY A 185 -20.14 13.82 25.08
CA GLY A 185 -21.05 14.55 25.94
C GLY A 185 -20.38 14.84 27.27
N LYS A 186 -20.28 16.12 27.62
CA LYS A 186 -20.30 16.50 29.03
C LYS A 186 -21.75 16.34 29.48
N ILE A 187 -21.96 15.37 30.36
CA ILE A 187 -23.10 15.39 31.26
C ILE A 187 -22.62 16.26 32.43
N GLU A 188 -23.15 17.47 32.54
CA GLU A 188 -23.22 18.19 33.82
C GLU A 188 -24.36 17.62 34.66
#